data_AF-A0A0X3VD32-F1
#
_entry.id   AF-A0A0X3VD32-F1
#
_cell.length_a   1.000
_cell.length_b   1.000
_cell.length_c   1.000
_cell.angle_alpha   90.00
_cell.angle_beta   90.00
_cell.angle_gamma   90.00
#
_symmetry.space_group_name_H-M   'P 1'
#
loop_
_entity.id
_entity.type
_entity.pdbx_description
1 polymer ?
#
loop_
_entity_poly.entity_id
_entity_poly.type
_entity_poly.pdbx_seq_one_letter_code
_entity_poly.pdbx_strand_id
1 'polypeptide(L)' 'MDASQDAVTARSFAWCSWHKRFSDTARLVQRDDQGSVFDARGLFACADCRKIHGLTPVADQQ' A
#
# COMPACT_ATOMS: atom_id res chain seq x y z
N MET A 1 0.68 -11.60 34.76
CA MET A 1 0.11 -12.05 33.48
C MET A 1 0.77 -11.25 32.38
N ASP A 2 1.70 -11.88 31.67
CA ASP A 2 2.38 -11.33 30.50
C ASP A 2 1.33 -11.08 29.42
N ALA A 3 1.07 -9.81 29.11
CA ALA A 3 0.24 -9.45 27.97
C ALA A 3 1.08 -9.71 26.73
N SER A 4 1.13 -10.97 26.32
CA SER A 4 1.52 -11.38 24.98
C SER A 4 0.56 -10.65 24.05
N GLN A 5 1.00 -9.48 23.60
CA GLN A 5 0.37 -8.72 22.56
C GLN A 5 0.50 -9.60 21.33
N ASP A 6 -0.51 -10.43 21.12
CA ASP A 6 -0.88 -10.97 19.83
C ASP A 6 -1.17 -9.74 18.96
N ALA A 7 -0.10 -9.11 18.49
CA ALA A 7 -0.14 -8.13 17.45
C ALA A 7 -0.59 -8.92 16.24
N VAL A 8 -1.92 -9.09 16.13
CA VAL A 8 -2.62 -9.29 14.88
C VAL A 8 -2.26 -8.05 14.09
N THR A 9 -1.06 -8.10 13.51
CA THR A 9 -0.47 -7.06 12.70
C THR A 9 -1.52 -6.87 11.65
N ALA A 10 -2.28 -5.78 11.70
CA ALA A 10 -3.36 -5.53 10.79
C ALA A 10 -2.74 -5.53 9.39
N ARG A 11 -2.73 -6.70 8.74
CA ARG A 11 -2.10 -6.89 7.45
C ARG A 11 -3.03 -6.22 6.47
N SER A 12 -2.74 -4.95 6.19
CA SER A 12 -3.51 -4.17 5.24
C SER A 12 -3.30 -4.79 3.86
N PHE A 13 -4.31 -5.49 3.35
CA PHE A 13 -4.29 -5.98 1.98
C PHE A 13 -4.74 -4.84 1.06
N ALA A 14 -3.91 -4.52 0.07
CA ALA A 14 -4.25 -3.54 -0.95
C ALA A 14 -4.02 -4.10 -2.35
N TRP A 15 -4.74 -3.51 -3.32
CA TRP A 15 -4.65 -3.87 -4.72
C TRP A 15 -3.42 -3.23 -5.36
N CYS A 16 -2.48 -4.03 -5.87
CA CYS A 16 -1.35 -3.49 -6.61
C CYS A 16 -1.75 -3.16 -8.06
N SER A 17 -1.60 -1.90 -8.46
CA SER A 17 -2.00 -1.40 -9.78
C SER A 17 -1.11 -1.90 -10.93
N TRP A 18 0.13 -2.32 -10.64
CA TRP A 18 1.10 -2.78 -11.64
C TRP A 18 0.84 -4.21 -12.10
N HIS A 19 0.80 -5.15 -11.17
CA HIS A 19 0.54 -6.58 -11.48
C HIS A 19 -0.93 -6.98 -11.37
N LYS A 20 -1.81 -6.02 -11.03
CA LYS A 20 -3.27 -6.19 -10.91
C LYS A 20 -3.67 -7.37 -10.01
N ARG A 21 -3.15 -7.38 -8.78
CA ARG A 21 -3.37 -8.46 -7.79
C ARG A 21 -3.27 -7.93 -6.36
N PHE A 22 -4.05 -8.50 -5.45
CA PHE A 22 -3.99 -8.18 -4.03
C PHE A 22 -2.69 -8.64 -3.38
N SER A 23 -2.14 -7.82 -2.50
CA SER A 23 -0.99 -8.15 -1.68
C SER A 23 -1.09 -7.46 -0.32
N ASP A 24 -0.67 -8.14 0.75
CA ASP A 24 -0.49 -7.58 2.10
C ASP A 24 0.70 -6.61 2.19
N THR A 25 1.63 -6.71 1.24
CA THR A 25 2.78 -5.81 1.13
C THR A 25 2.51 -4.58 0.26
N ALA A 26 1.31 -4.47 -0.30
CA ALA A 26 0.92 -3.31 -1.10
C ALA A 26 0.89 -2.04 -0.23
N ARG A 27 1.55 -1.00 -0.71
CA ARG A 27 1.65 0.31 -0.07
C ARG A 27 1.35 1.39 -1.10
N LEU A 28 0.77 2.50 -0.64
CA LEU A 28 0.45 3.65 -1.45
C LEU A 28 1.76 4.26 -1.98
N VAL A 29 1.89 4.38 -3.29
CA VAL A 29 3.06 4.97 -3.97
C VAL A 29 2.71 6.27 -4.69
N GLN A 30 1.44 6.52 -4.96
CA GLN A 30 0.98 7.76 -5.56
C GLN A 30 -0.44 8.06 -5.10
N ARG A 31 -0.68 9.28 -4.62
CA ARG A 31 -2.05 9.80 -4.46
C ARG A 31 -2.51 10.33 -5.81
N ASP A 32 -3.68 9.89 -6.26
CA ASP A 32 -4.34 10.57 -7.37
C ASP A 32 -4.95 11.86 -6.80
N ASP A 33 -4.32 12.99 -7.15
CA ASP A 33 -4.77 14.34 -6.78
C ASP A 33 -5.92 14.83 -7.68
N GLN A 34 -6.39 14.00 -8.62
CA GLN A 34 -7.56 14.29 -9.45
C GLN A 34 -8.82 14.11 -8.60
N GLY A 35 -9.17 15.19 -7.89
CA GLY A 35 -10.33 15.35 -7.02
C GLY A 35 -11.67 15.03 -7.66
N SER A 36 -11.95 13.75 -7.89
CA SER A 36 -13.30 13.24 -8.03
C SER A 36 -13.67 12.55 -6.72
N VAL A 37 -14.63 13.15 -6.02
CA VAL A 37 -15.11 12.77 -4.68
C VAL A 37 -15.65 11.33 -4.58
N PHE A 38 -15.72 10.61 -5.70
CA PHE A 38 -16.23 9.24 -5.81
C PHE A 38 -15.16 8.17 -6.08
N ASP A 39 -13.97 8.53 -6.60
CA ASP A 39 -12.99 7.55 -7.11
C ASP A 39 -11.52 7.90 -6.76
N ALA A 40 -11.29 8.56 -5.64
CA ALA A 40 -9.94 8.81 -5.12
C ALA A 40 -9.27 7.50 -4.64
N ARG A 41 -8.91 6.61 -5.58
CA ARG A 41 -8.17 5.39 -5.34
C ARG A 41 -6.71 5.65 -5.69
N GLY A 42 -5.93 6.11 -4.72
CA GLY A 42 -4.49 6.24 -4.90
C GLY A 42 -3.85 4.91 -5.37
N LEU A 43 -2.75 5.00 -6.10
CA LEU A 43 -2.05 3.84 -6.65
C LEU A 43 -1.24 3.15 -5.56
N PHE A 44 -1.52 1.86 -5.36
CA PHE A 44 -0.73 1.01 -4.48
C PHE A 44 0.16 0.08 -5.30
N ALA A 45 1.36 -0.18 -4.79
CA ALA A 45 2.30 -1.15 -5.35
C ALA A 45 2.77 -2.11 -4.25
N CYS A 46 2.86 -3.41 -4.56
CA CYS A 46 3.47 -4.42 -3.67
C CYS A 46 4.99 -4.24 -3.56
N ALA A 47 5.62 -4.90 -2.60
CA ALA A 47 7.07 -4.78 -2.37
C ALA A 47 7.91 -5.10 -3.63
N ASP A 48 7.53 -6.13 -4.38
CA ASP A 48 8.27 -6.52 -5.59
C ASP A 48 8.10 -5.50 -6.71
N CYS A 49 6.87 -5.06 -6.99
CA CYS A 49 6.64 -4.02 -7.99
C CYS A 49 7.35 -2.71 -7.64
N ARG A 50 7.41 -2.34 -6.35
CA ARG A 50 8.17 -1.16 -5.92
C ARG A 50 9.66 -1.28 -6.22
N LYS A 51 10.26 -2.45 -5.98
CA LYS A 51 11.67 -2.70 -6.29
C LYS A 51 11.94 -2.69 -7.80
N ILE A 52 11.09 -3.34 -8.59
CA ILE A 52 11.24 -3.45 -10.05
C ILE A 52 11.10 -2.08 -10.72
N HIS A 53 10.15 -1.26 -10.28
CA HIS A 53 9.85 0.04 -10.87
C HIS A 53 10.50 1.22 -10.14
N GLY A 54 11.29 0.98 -9.08
CA GLY A 54 11.92 2.03 -8.28
C GLY A 54 10.92 2.98 -7.61
N LEU A 55 9.77 2.47 -7.16
CA LEU A 55 8.70 3.28 -6.58
C LEU A 55 8.89 3.44 -5.07
N THR A 56 8.92 4.68 -4.62
CA THR A 56 8.96 5.01 -3.19
C THR A 56 7.53 5.09 -2.63
N PRO A 57 7.21 4.39 -1.52
CA PRO A 57 5.93 4.57 -0.84
C PRO A 57 5.74 6.02 -0.39
N VAL A 58 4.52 6.56 -0.50
CA VAL A 58 4.19 7.91 -0.02
C VAL A 58 4.49 8.06 1.48
N ALA A 59 4.34 6.99 2.26
CA ALA A 59 4.68 6.98 3.68
C ALA A 59 6.18 7.16 3.98
N ASP A 60 7.05 6.86 3.02
CA ASP A 60 8.51 6.97 3.11
C ASP A 60 9.02 8.32 2.57
N GLN A 61 8.17 9.08 1.88
CA GLN A 61 8.46 10.42 1.35
C GLN A 61 8.19 11.55 2.37
N GLN A 62 7.96 11.21 3.65
CA GLN A 62 7.65 12.13 4.74
C GLN A 62 8.88 12.48 5.57
#